data_AF-A0A8K1CCT0-F1
#
_entry.id   AF-A0A8K1CCT0-F1
#
_cell.length_a   1.000
_cell.length_b   1.000
_cell.length_c   1.000
_cell.angle_alpha   90.00
_cell.angle_beta   90.00
_cell.angle_gamma   90.00
#
_symmetry.space_group_name_H-M   'P 1'
#
loop_
_entity.id
_entity.type
_entity.pdbx_description
1 polymer ?
#
loop_
_entity_poly.entity_id
_entity_poly.type
_entity_poly.pdbx_seq_one_letter_code
_entity_poly.pdbx_strand_id
1 'polypeptide(L)'
;METLPRERRRLARLLASTWRQGTASQSHWTQRTPPSVVWTSTPRRSAANTLRLSQLTRSNGASTKPVHLVRCLHDGVGTRTDKDEEKQNERIDQGKEAIKITQVGMYVNMGMTLSKGILGVASHSSALIADAAHSLSDLLSDVVTLWTVRVARLPPDPNHPYGYGKYEAVGSLSVGAILVLCGFSIGLDGIHSLQDIWSGAATESFGELSLPFLPDLSREHQLALAAGAAGLSIAAKEALYYATVKIGRRVKSKVLIANAWHHRTDAISSVVALGGILGTMAGMPLLDPAAGIAVSAMIIKTGAEISLDSVRELTDKSVEAEVLELLSAVSHNVDDVRRVSNIRARRMGPYTLVDLRVHVHARTSISMAQQIAARVRSHILREASDVSEVLVHVDVEFDHADRVRESTKQLVEQEMRPYREIRNDVSDALATIPEILGTTHINTHWVPYRNGNGTVVDVAIIVSSDLKVGEAHAVAKRARKAIESISYVAEADIHLELHDSDNE
;
A
#
# COMPACT_ATOMS: atom_id res chain seq x y z
N MET A 1 41.41 41.82 -6.33
CA MET A 1 40.04 42.14 -6.80
C MET A 1 39.23 40.87 -6.64
N GLU A 2 38.18 40.74 -5.84
CA GLU A 2 37.35 41.71 -5.14
C GLU A 2 36.74 41.07 -3.89
N THR A 3 36.47 41.93 -2.91
CA THR A 3 35.92 41.67 -1.59
C THR A 3 34.49 41.14 -1.65
N LEU A 4 34.26 39.90 -1.22
CA LEU A 4 32.92 39.39 -0.96
C LEU A 4 32.29 40.11 0.26
N PRO A 5 31.02 40.59 0.19
CA PRO A 5 30.41 41.44 1.23
C PRO A 5 30.22 40.74 2.59
N ARG A 6 30.28 41.54 3.67
CA ARG A 6 30.19 41.11 5.08
C ARG A 6 28.92 40.31 5.44
N GLU A 7 27.87 40.38 4.64
CA GLU A 7 26.59 39.71 4.92
C GLU A 7 26.62 38.20 4.68
N ARG A 8 27.40 37.70 3.70
CA ARG A 8 27.54 36.26 3.46
C ARG A 8 28.31 35.52 4.57
N ARG A 9 29.17 36.23 5.32
CA ARG A 9 29.88 35.66 6.49
C ARG A 9 28.97 35.53 7.72
N ARG A 10 27.89 36.32 7.84
CA ARG A 10 26.90 36.17 8.90
C ARG A 10 25.98 34.97 8.64
N LEU A 11 25.56 34.75 7.40
CA LEU A 11 24.75 33.59 7.01
C LEU A 11 25.51 32.25 7.15
N ALA A 12 26.79 32.21 6.76
CA ALA A 12 27.61 31.01 6.95
C ALA A 12 27.86 30.67 8.44
N ARG A 13 27.90 31.68 9.33
CA ARG A 13 28.03 31.45 10.78
C ARG A 13 26.71 31.02 11.43
N LEU A 14 25.57 31.55 10.96
CA LEU A 14 24.23 31.15 11.44
C LEU A 14 23.90 29.71 11.04
N LEU A 15 24.25 29.29 9.82
CA LEU A 15 24.06 27.91 9.34
C LEU A 15 25.00 26.91 10.04
N ALA A 16 26.20 27.32 10.43
CA ALA A 16 27.13 26.49 11.20
C ALA A 16 26.73 26.34 12.69
N SER A 17 26.03 27.33 13.27
CA SER A 17 25.52 27.24 14.65
C SER A 17 24.28 26.35 14.78
N THR A 18 23.40 26.32 13.78
CA THR A 18 22.23 25.42 13.77
C THR A 18 22.62 23.96 13.57
N TRP A 19 23.73 23.68 12.89
CA TRP A 19 24.22 22.30 12.71
C TRP A 19 24.93 21.75 13.96
N ARG A 20 25.43 22.62 14.87
CA ARG A 20 26.10 22.23 16.12
C ARG A 20 25.18 22.03 17.32
N GLN A 21 23.91 22.43 17.25
CA GLN A 21 22.95 22.26 18.36
C GLN A 21 22.08 20.99 18.23
N GLY A 22 22.17 20.25 17.11
CA GLY A 22 21.45 18.98 16.91
C GLY A 22 22.16 17.72 17.45
N THR A 23 23.35 17.85 18.03
CA THR A 23 24.21 16.71 18.42
C THR A 23 24.52 16.62 19.92
N ALA A 24 23.72 17.25 20.77
CA ALA A 24 23.89 17.18 22.24
C ALA A 24 22.58 16.85 22.96
N SER A 25 22.18 15.58 22.91
CA SER A 25 21.33 14.96 23.93
C SER A 25 21.61 13.45 23.95
N GLN A 26 22.71 13.08 24.61
CA GLN A 26 22.93 11.71 25.09
C GLN A 26 22.76 11.73 26.60
N SER A 27 21.74 11.04 27.10
CA SER A 27 21.71 10.56 28.49
C SER A 27 21.35 9.08 28.48
N HIS A 28 22.37 8.27 28.75
CA HIS A 28 22.38 6.93 29.34
C HIS A 28 21.10 6.08 29.25
N TRP A 29 21.13 5.04 28.41
CA TRP A 29 20.61 3.72 28.78
C TRP A 29 21.55 2.62 28.26
N THR A 30 21.75 1.65 29.13
CA THR A 30 22.77 0.59 29.18
C THR A 30 22.82 -0.34 27.97
N GLN A 31 24.04 -0.66 27.54
CA GLN A 31 24.36 -1.72 26.59
C GLN A 31 23.96 -3.11 27.12
N ARG A 32 23.16 -3.84 26.34
CA ARG A 32 23.19 -5.31 26.29
C ARG A 32 23.19 -5.73 24.82
N THR A 33 24.33 -6.20 24.34
CA THR A 33 24.48 -6.87 23.05
C THR A 33 24.02 -8.33 23.14
N PRO A 34 23.18 -8.84 22.23
CA PRO A 34 23.17 -10.25 21.85
C PRO A 34 23.95 -10.45 20.53
N PRO A 35 24.43 -11.69 20.26
CA PRO A 35 25.55 -11.91 19.37
C PRO A 35 25.19 -11.81 17.88
N SER A 36 26.20 -11.43 17.10
CA SER A 36 26.26 -11.52 15.65
C SER A 36 25.92 -12.94 15.17
N VAL A 37 24.87 -13.07 14.35
CA VAL A 37 24.62 -14.29 13.58
C VAL A 37 24.96 -14.02 12.13
N VAL A 38 25.98 -14.75 11.68
CA VAL A 38 26.53 -14.82 10.33
C VAL A 38 25.46 -15.37 9.37
N TRP A 39 25.30 -14.72 8.23
CA TRP A 39 24.47 -15.19 7.12
C TRP A 39 25.13 -16.39 6.43
N THR A 40 24.45 -17.54 6.43
CA THR A 40 24.71 -18.61 5.47
C THR A 40 23.43 -18.93 4.70
N SER A 41 23.52 -18.74 3.39
CA SER A 41 22.51 -19.09 2.40
C SER A 41 22.56 -20.59 2.09
N THR A 42 21.45 -21.31 2.22
CA THR A 42 21.17 -22.51 1.39
C THR A 42 19.69 -22.92 1.49
N PRO A 43 19.07 -23.39 0.39
CA PRO A 43 17.62 -23.62 0.32
C PRO A 43 17.27 -25.03 0.83
N ARG A 44 16.29 -25.14 1.74
CA ARG A 44 15.83 -26.44 2.24
C ARG A 44 14.80 -27.06 1.28
N ARG A 45 15.25 -28.09 0.55
CA ARG A 45 14.39 -29.08 -0.13
C ARG A 45 13.89 -30.12 0.87
N SER A 46 12.67 -30.60 0.60
CA SER A 46 11.98 -31.76 1.18
C SER A 46 12.86 -33.00 1.32
N ALA A 47 12.76 -33.69 2.46
CA ALA A 47 12.96 -35.13 2.55
C ALA A 47 12.22 -35.67 3.80
N ALA A 48 11.23 -36.52 3.56
CA ALA A 48 10.64 -37.41 4.54
C ALA A 48 11.57 -38.62 4.80
N ASN A 49 11.65 -39.09 6.05
CA ASN A 49 11.65 -40.52 6.39
C ASN A 49 11.71 -40.78 7.92
N THR A 50 10.62 -41.36 8.42
CA THR A 50 10.52 -42.61 9.21
C THR A 50 11.56 -43.01 10.27
N LEU A 51 11.03 -43.15 11.49
CA LEU A 51 11.29 -44.17 12.55
C LEU A 51 12.66 -44.25 13.26
N ARG A 52 12.60 -44.07 14.60
CA ARG A 52 13.03 -45.10 15.57
C ARG A 52 12.42 -44.86 16.96
N LEU A 53 11.63 -45.84 17.41
CA LEU A 53 11.27 -46.05 18.81
C LEU A 53 12.47 -46.67 19.54
N SER A 54 12.85 -46.15 20.70
CA SER A 54 13.35 -46.96 21.82
C SER A 54 13.55 -46.13 23.09
N GLN A 55 13.04 -46.68 24.20
CA GLN A 55 13.48 -46.49 25.60
C GLN A 55 13.07 -45.20 26.32
N LEU A 56 12.06 -45.32 27.20
CA LEU A 56 12.28 -45.20 28.65
C LEU A 56 11.11 -45.78 29.46
N THR A 57 11.50 -46.30 30.61
CA THR A 57 10.86 -47.32 31.44
C THR A 57 9.92 -46.75 32.51
N ARG A 58 8.91 -47.58 32.83
CA ARG A 58 8.07 -47.66 34.06
C ARG A 58 8.54 -46.92 35.33
N SER A 59 7.58 -46.28 36.01
CA SER A 59 7.25 -46.60 37.42
C SER A 59 5.77 -46.26 37.72
N ASN A 60 5.22 -46.93 38.74
CA ASN A 60 3.80 -47.26 38.95
C ASN A 60 3.01 -46.19 39.75
N GLY A 61 1.67 -46.20 39.61
CA GLY A 61 0.77 -45.94 40.75
C GLY A 61 -0.58 -45.25 40.47
N ALA A 62 -1.65 -46.05 40.43
CA ALA A 62 -3.04 -45.74 40.85
C ALA A 62 -3.92 -44.72 40.10
N SER A 63 -4.80 -45.26 39.25
CA SER A 63 -6.25 -45.03 39.17
C SER A 63 -6.83 -43.65 39.58
N THR A 64 -7.17 -42.83 38.57
CA THR A 64 -8.52 -42.28 38.34
C THR A 64 -8.60 -41.76 36.90
N LYS A 65 -9.72 -42.01 36.23
CA LYS A 65 -9.96 -41.72 34.81
C LYS A 65 -9.93 -40.21 34.53
N PRO A 66 -9.24 -39.72 33.48
CA PRO A 66 -9.58 -38.46 32.86
C PRO A 66 -10.49 -38.69 31.65
N VAL A 67 -11.54 -37.88 31.65
CA VAL A 67 -12.57 -37.68 30.63
C VAL A 67 -11.96 -37.48 29.24
N HIS A 68 -12.62 -38.06 28.24
CA HIS A 68 -12.35 -37.85 26.82
C HIS A 68 -12.23 -36.36 26.48
N LEU A 69 -11.02 -35.90 26.18
CA LEU A 69 -10.80 -34.73 25.34
C LEU A 69 -9.47 -34.90 24.61
N VAL A 70 -9.43 -34.45 23.36
CA VAL A 70 -8.30 -34.53 22.42
C VAL A 70 -8.19 -35.85 21.64
N ARG A 71 -9.13 -36.02 20.69
CA ARG A 71 -8.85 -36.66 19.41
C ARG A 71 -9.72 -36.06 18.31
N CYS A 72 -9.43 -34.82 17.96
CA CYS A 72 -9.88 -34.16 16.72
C CYS A 72 -8.86 -33.07 16.41
N LEU A 73 -7.71 -33.45 15.85
CA LEU A 73 -6.75 -32.57 15.14
C LEU A 73 -5.52 -33.41 14.74
N HIS A 74 -5.74 -34.44 13.92
CA HIS A 74 -4.63 -34.96 13.11
C HIS A 74 -5.06 -35.68 11.82
N ASP A 75 -6.26 -35.39 11.30
CA ASP A 75 -6.70 -35.83 9.97
C ASP A 75 -7.03 -34.58 9.14
N GLY A 76 -5.98 -33.90 8.71
CA GLY A 76 -6.08 -32.68 7.88
C GLY A 76 -4.86 -32.45 7.00
N VAL A 77 -4.01 -33.47 6.80
CA VAL A 77 -3.02 -33.47 5.72
C VAL A 77 -3.69 -34.18 4.56
N GLY A 78 -4.53 -33.44 3.83
CA GLY A 78 -5.08 -33.91 2.57
C GLY A 78 -3.92 -34.29 1.64
N THR A 79 -3.93 -35.52 1.14
CA THR A 79 -3.04 -35.94 0.06
C THR A 79 -3.30 -35.03 -1.13
N ARG A 80 -2.30 -34.23 -1.49
CA ARG A 80 -2.31 -33.37 -2.68
C ARG A 80 -2.73 -34.24 -3.87
N THR A 81 -3.85 -33.90 -4.51
CA THR A 81 -4.35 -34.72 -5.62
C THR A 81 -3.45 -34.51 -6.84
N ASP A 82 -3.26 -35.50 -7.71
CA ASP A 82 -2.48 -35.36 -8.96
C ASP A 82 -2.89 -34.12 -9.77
N LYS A 83 -4.17 -33.74 -9.71
CA LYS A 83 -4.72 -32.54 -10.36
C LYS A 83 -4.24 -31.22 -9.75
N ASP A 84 -3.95 -31.18 -8.45
CA ASP A 84 -3.40 -30.01 -7.78
C ASP A 84 -1.90 -29.86 -8.08
N GLU A 85 -1.18 -30.97 -8.21
CA GLU A 85 0.23 -30.98 -8.62
C GLU A 85 0.41 -30.60 -10.09
N GLU A 86 -0.44 -31.08 -10.99
CA GLU A 86 -0.43 -30.74 -12.41
C GLU A 86 -0.72 -29.25 -12.63
N LYS A 87 -1.79 -28.70 -12.01
CA LYS A 87 -2.10 -27.26 -12.04
C LYS A 87 -0.97 -26.40 -11.47
N GLN A 88 -0.28 -26.88 -10.44
CA GLN A 88 0.83 -26.16 -9.84
C GLN A 88 2.06 -26.17 -10.75
N ASN A 89 2.36 -27.29 -11.40
CA ASN A 89 3.44 -27.37 -12.39
C ASN A 89 3.16 -26.49 -13.60
N GLU A 90 1.92 -26.45 -14.10
CA GLU A 90 1.52 -25.52 -15.17
C GLU A 90 1.75 -24.06 -14.78
N ARG A 91 1.37 -23.65 -13.56
CA ARG A 91 1.59 -22.27 -13.07
C ARG A 91 3.08 -21.93 -12.97
N ILE A 92 3.91 -22.88 -12.51
CA ILE A 92 5.36 -22.71 -12.42
C ILE A 92 5.96 -22.54 -13.83
N ASP A 93 5.49 -23.33 -14.80
CA ASP A 93 6.02 -23.28 -16.16
C ASP A 93 5.59 -21.99 -16.89
N GLN A 94 4.34 -21.57 -16.73
CA GLN A 94 3.84 -20.27 -17.18
C GLN A 94 4.64 -19.11 -16.59
N GLY A 95 4.98 -19.17 -15.28
CA GLY A 95 5.81 -18.17 -14.61
C GLY A 95 7.23 -18.11 -15.19
N LYS A 96 7.84 -19.26 -15.50
CA LYS A 96 9.16 -19.32 -16.13
C LYS A 96 9.14 -18.76 -17.56
N GLU A 97 8.12 -19.06 -18.35
CA GLU A 97 7.97 -18.49 -19.69
C GLU A 97 7.83 -16.96 -19.66
N ALA A 98 7.02 -16.44 -18.72
CA ALA A 98 6.84 -14.99 -18.53
C ALA A 98 8.16 -14.30 -18.15
N ILE A 99 8.93 -14.85 -17.20
CA ILE A 99 10.22 -14.28 -16.80
C ILE A 99 11.23 -14.29 -17.97
N LYS A 100 11.28 -15.40 -18.73
CA LYS A 100 12.20 -15.52 -19.87
C LYS A 100 11.93 -14.47 -20.94
N ILE A 101 10.66 -14.25 -21.33
CA ILE A 101 10.35 -13.26 -22.37
C ILE A 101 10.65 -11.83 -21.90
N THR A 102 10.39 -11.52 -20.62
CA THR A 102 10.75 -10.22 -20.04
C THR A 102 12.26 -10.01 -20.02
N GLN A 103 13.05 -11.02 -19.65
CA GLN A 103 14.51 -10.95 -19.70
C GLN A 103 15.05 -10.75 -21.11
N VAL A 104 14.50 -11.48 -22.10
CA VAL A 104 14.86 -11.29 -23.51
C VAL A 104 14.54 -9.86 -23.96
N GLY A 105 13.36 -9.35 -23.61
CA GLY A 105 12.98 -7.96 -23.90
C GLY A 105 13.97 -6.95 -23.31
N MET A 106 14.38 -7.14 -22.05
CA MET A 106 15.36 -6.28 -21.38
C MET A 106 16.73 -6.26 -22.10
N TYR A 107 17.27 -7.43 -22.47
CA TYR A 107 18.55 -7.50 -23.19
C TYR A 107 18.47 -6.91 -24.60
N VAL A 108 17.35 -7.11 -25.29
CA VAL A 108 17.12 -6.51 -26.62
C VAL A 108 17.02 -4.98 -26.50
N ASN A 109 16.27 -4.45 -25.52
CA ASN A 109 16.23 -3.02 -25.23
C ASN A 109 17.62 -2.46 -24.93
N MET A 110 18.41 -3.13 -24.10
CA MET A 110 19.79 -2.72 -23.80
C MET A 110 20.66 -2.64 -25.06
N GLY A 111 20.60 -3.67 -25.91
CA GLY A 111 21.31 -3.69 -27.19
C GLY A 111 20.87 -2.58 -28.14
N MET A 112 19.56 -2.34 -28.24
CA MET A 112 18.97 -1.27 -29.07
C MET A 112 19.39 0.12 -28.58
N THR A 113 19.34 0.37 -27.27
CA THR A 113 19.74 1.66 -26.69
C THR A 113 21.22 1.97 -26.98
N LEU A 114 22.11 0.99 -26.79
CA LEU A 114 23.53 1.14 -27.07
C LEU A 114 23.80 1.40 -28.55
N SER A 115 23.19 0.58 -29.43
CA SER A 115 23.40 0.70 -30.87
C SER A 115 22.84 2.02 -31.42
N LYS A 116 21.63 2.44 -31.04
CA LYS A 116 21.09 3.75 -31.42
C LYS A 116 21.92 4.91 -30.86
N GLY A 117 22.39 4.81 -29.61
CA GLY A 117 23.20 5.87 -29.01
C GLY A 117 24.51 6.08 -29.75
N ILE A 118 25.25 4.99 -30.01
CA ILE A 118 26.51 5.03 -30.76
C ILE A 118 26.27 5.55 -32.18
N LEU A 119 25.27 4.99 -32.87
CA LEU A 119 24.98 5.34 -34.27
C LEU A 119 24.37 6.73 -34.41
N GLY A 120 23.58 7.19 -33.44
CA GLY A 120 22.99 8.53 -33.40
C GLY A 120 24.06 9.60 -33.25
N VAL A 121 25.01 9.41 -32.33
CA VAL A 121 26.16 10.30 -32.19
C VAL A 121 27.05 10.25 -33.42
N ALA A 122 27.36 9.05 -33.94
CA ALA A 122 28.20 8.88 -35.13
C ALA A 122 27.59 9.46 -36.41
N SER A 123 26.25 9.50 -36.51
CA SER A 123 25.51 10.03 -37.67
C SER A 123 25.03 11.45 -37.49
N HIS A 124 25.27 12.07 -36.32
CA HIS A 124 24.75 13.38 -35.95
C HIS A 124 23.23 13.53 -36.15
N SER A 125 22.46 12.45 -35.95
CA SER A 125 21.00 12.48 -36.07
C SER A 125 20.36 12.82 -34.74
N SER A 126 19.70 13.98 -34.66
CA SER A 126 18.95 14.41 -33.47
C SER A 126 17.79 13.46 -33.19
N ALA A 127 17.14 12.94 -34.23
CA ALA A 127 16.02 12.01 -34.08
C ALA A 127 16.46 10.66 -33.52
N LEU A 128 17.60 10.12 -33.99
CA LEU A 128 18.13 8.84 -33.51
C LEU A 128 18.67 8.96 -32.08
N ILE A 129 19.30 10.09 -31.72
CA ILE A 129 19.73 10.37 -30.34
C ILE A 129 18.50 10.46 -29.42
N ALA A 130 17.43 11.14 -29.84
CA ALA A 130 16.19 11.22 -29.06
C ALA A 130 15.56 9.83 -28.85
N ASP A 131 15.49 9.00 -29.90
CA ASP A 131 14.98 7.63 -29.80
C ASP A 131 15.87 6.70 -28.96
N ALA A 132 17.20 6.93 -28.98
CA ALA A 132 18.14 6.27 -28.07
C ALA A 132 17.89 6.66 -26.61
N ALA A 133 17.67 7.95 -26.34
CA ALA A 133 17.38 8.45 -25.00
C ALA A 133 16.03 7.95 -24.46
N HIS A 134 15.01 7.85 -25.34
CA HIS A 134 13.75 7.18 -25.00
C HIS A 134 13.99 5.72 -24.63
N SER A 135 14.74 4.98 -25.44
CA SER A 135 15.05 3.57 -25.14
C SER A 135 15.93 3.42 -23.87
N LEU A 136 16.77 4.40 -23.56
CA LEU A 136 17.56 4.46 -22.32
C LEU A 136 16.68 4.72 -21.09
N SER A 137 15.65 5.55 -21.23
CA SER A 137 14.63 5.76 -20.21
C SER A 137 14.06 4.45 -19.71
N ASP A 138 13.58 3.62 -20.65
CA ASP A 138 12.86 2.41 -20.33
C ASP A 138 13.78 1.45 -19.56
N LEU A 139 15.04 1.36 -19.99
CA LEU A 139 16.06 0.57 -19.31
C LEU A 139 16.41 1.11 -17.91
N LEU A 140 16.52 2.43 -17.76
CA LEU A 140 16.74 3.05 -16.45
C LEU A 140 15.54 2.84 -15.52
N SER A 141 14.32 2.95 -16.06
CA SER A 141 13.09 2.67 -15.34
C SER A 141 13.09 1.22 -14.84
N ASP A 142 13.39 0.24 -15.70
CA ASP A 142 13.46 -1.17 -15.31
C ASP A 142 14.45 -1.43 -14.18
N VAL A 143 15.66 -0.84 -14.27
CA VAL A 143 16.70 -0.99 -13.25
C VAL A 143 16.28 -0.35 -11.93
N VAL A 144 15.76 0.89 -11.98
CA VAL A 144 15.30 1.60 -10.78
C VAL A 144 14.11 0.88 -10.16
N THR A 145 13.12 0.45 -10.95
CA THR A 145 11.99 -0.34 -10.49
C THR A 145 12.45 -1.64 -9.82
N LEU A 146 13.40 -2.36 -10.40
CA LEU A 146 13.90 -3.60 -9.79
C LEU A 146 14.59 -3.32 -8.44
N TRP A 147 15.35 -2.23 -8.36
CA TRP A 147 15.98 -1.80 -7.12
C TRP A 147 14.96 -1.33 -6.08
N THR A 148 14.01 -0.47 -6.45
CA THR A 148 12.99 0.06 -5.53
C THR A 148 12.04 -1.02 -5.05
N VAL A 149 11.61 -1.95 -5.89
CA VAL A 149 10.78 -3.09 -5.47
C VAL A 149 11.50 -3.92 -4.42
N ARG A 150 12.83 -4.08 -4.55
CA ARG A 150 13.62 -4.80 -3.54
C ARG A 150 13.67 -4.05 -2.21
N VAL A 151 13.82 -2.72 -2.24
CA VAL A 151 13.83 -1.87 -1.05
C VAL A 151 12.44 -1.78 -0.42
N ALA A 152 11.39 -1.59 -1.22
CA ALA A 152 10.00 -1.45 -0.79
C ALA A 152 9.46 -2.70 -0.07
N ARG A 153 10.05 -3.87 -0.36
CA ARG A 153 9.73 -5.15 0.30
C ARG A 153 10.53 -5.42 1.57
N LEU A 154 11.39 -4.49 2.02
CA LEU A 154 12.03 -4.61 3.33
C LEU A 154 10.97 -4.57 4.43
N PRO A 155 11.11 -5.40 5.47
CA PRO A 155 10.16 -5.40 6.58
C PRO A 155 10.20 -4.07 7.34
N PRO A 156 9.10 -3.69 8.02
CA PRO A 156 9.08 -2.52 8.90
C PRO A 156 10.14 -2.59 9.99
N ASP A 157 10.67 -1.42 10.36
CA ASP A 157 11.63 -1.25 11.45
C ASP A 157 11.24 -0.04 12.33
N PRO A 158 11.92 0.22 13.46
CA PRO A 158 11.56 1.35 14.33
C PRO A 158 11.64 2.73 13.68
N ASN A 159 12.47 2.91 12.64
CA ASN A 159 12.59 4.16 11.88
C ASN A 159 11.50 4.26 10.79
N HIS A 160 11.01 3.11 10.29
CA HIS A 160 9.96 2.97 9.29
C HIS A 160 8.86 1.98 9.76
N PRO A 161 7.97 2.39 10.69
CA PRO A 161 6.96 1.49 11.27
C PRO A 161 5.95 0.95 10.25
N TYR A 162 5.71 1.68 9.17
CA TYR A 162 4.84 1.26 8.06
C TYR A 162 5.63 0.61 6.89
N GLY A 163 6.92 0.37 7.08
CA GLY A 163 7.81 -0.21 6.06
C GLY A 163 8.31 0.79 5.02
N TYR A 164 8.94 0.23 3.99
CA TYR A 164 9.70 0.97 2.98
C TYR A 164 8.91 1.20 1.66
N GLY A 165 7.60 0.95 1.63
CA GLY A 165 6.78 0.99 0.41
C GLY A 165 6.92 2.28 -0.40
N LYS A 166 6.97 3.44 0.27
CA LYS A 166 7.09 4.76 -0.39
C LYS A 166 8.38 4.95 -1.21
N TYR A 167 9.42 4.13 -1.00
CA TYR A 167 10.64 4.19 -1.81
C TYR A 167 10.41 3.82 -3.27
N GLU A 168 9.34 3.07 -3.57
CA GLU A 168 8.92 2.80 -4.96
C GLU A 168 8.47 4.06 -5.69
N ALA A 169 7.63 4.88 -5.04
CA ALA A 169 7.24 6.19 -5.55
C ALA A 169 8.44 7.15 -5.64
N VAL A 170 9.36 7.13 -4.67
CA VAL A 170 10.57 7.99 -4.71
C VAL A 170 11.47 7.65 -5.90
N GLY A 171 11.70 6.36 -6.18
CA GLY A 171 12.51 5.98 -7.35
C GLY A 171 11.80 6.29 -8.66
N SER A 172 10.48 6.06 -8.74
CA SER A 172 9.67 6.43 -9.91
C SER A 172 9.71 7.94 -10.17
N LEU A 173 9.61 8.76 -9.11
CA LEU A 173 9.77 10.21 -9.19
C LEU A 173 11.16 10.61 -9.71
N SER A 174 12.21 9.91 -9.25
CA SER A 174 13.58 10.15 -9.68
C SER A 174 13.78 9.85 -11.17
N VAL A 175 13.21 8.74 -11.66
CA VAL A 175 13.22 8.38 -13.09
C VAL A 175 12.47 9.42 -13.91
N GLY A 176 11.25 9.80 -13.50
CA GLY A 176 10.47 10.82 -14.18
C GLY A 176 11.19 12.17 -14.23
N ALA A 177 11.88 12.57 -13.16
CA ALA A 177 12.67 13.79 -13.13
C ALA A 177 13.87 13.74 -14.10
N ILE A 178 14.63 12.63 -14.11
CA ILE A 178 15.73 12.44 -15.07
C ILE A 178 15.20 12.51 -16.50
N LEU A 179 14.02 11.94 -16.76
CA LEU A 179 13.42 11.96 -18.09
C LEU A 179 13.05 13.35 -18.58
N VAL A 180 12.42 14.13 -17.73
CA VAL A 180 12.08 15.52 -18.06
C VAL A 180 13.34 16.32 -18.36
N LEU A 181 14.41 16.14 -17.57
CA LEU A 181 15.70 16.81 -17.82
C LEU A 181 16.34 16.36 -19.13
N CYS A 182 16.42 15.05 -19.39
CA CYS A 182 16.96 14.51 -20.64
C CYS A 182 16.16 14.96 -21.86
N GLY A 183 14.83 14.86 -21.78
CA GLY A 183 13.93 15.32 -22.83
C GLY A 183 14.12 16.81 -23.12
N PHE A 184 14.24 17.65 -22.10
CA PHE A 184 14.50 19.08 -22.26
C PHE A 184 15.84 19.36 -22.94
N SER A 185 16.93 18.69 -22.50
CA SER A 185 18.26 18.83 -23.14
C SER A 185 18.23 18.47 -24.62
N ILE A 186 17.64 17.32 -24.97
CA ILE A 186 17.52 16.86 -26.37
C ILE A 186 16.64 17.81 -27.20
N GLY A 187 15.58 18.34 -26.59
CA GLY A 187 14.70 19.31 -27.24
C GLY A 187 15.42 20.61 -27.56
N LEU A 188 16.24 21.13 -26.63
CA LEU A 188 17.08 22.30 -26.87
C LEU A 188 18.11 22.06 -27.98
N ASP A 189 18.78 20.91 -27.97
CA ASP A 189 19.74 20.53 -29.02
C ASP A 189 19.05 20.44 -30.40
N GLY A 190 17.84 19.90 -30.44
CA GLY A 190 17.01 19.87 -31.65
C GLY A 190 16.61 21.27 -32.13
N ILE A 191 16.27 22.19 -31.22
CA ILE A 191 15.94 23.59 -31.55
C ILE A 191 17.17 24.31 -32.10
N HIS A 192 18.34 24.17 -31.47
CA HIS A 192 19.58 24.77 -31.97
C HIS A 192 19.93 24.23 -33.36
N SER A 193 19.85 22.91 -33.55
CA SER A 193 20.09 22.28 -34.86
C SER A 193 19.12 22.80 -35.93
N LEU A 194 17.86 23.03 -35.58
CA LEU A 194 16.86 23.62 -36.48
C LEU A 194 17.19 25.08 -36.82
N GLN A 195 17.64 25.88 -35.84
CA GLN A 195 18.03 27.28 -36.02
C GLN A 195 19.29 27.42 -36.88
N ASP A 196 20.29 26.55 -36.72
CA ASP A 196 21.52 26.56 -37.51
C ASP A 196 21.24 26.23 -38.99
N ILE A 197 20.35 25.28 -39.26
CA ILE A 197 19.91 24.94 -40.62
C ILE A 197 19.09 26.09 -41.22
N TRP A 198 18.19 26.69 -40.44
CA TRP A 198 17.34 27.79 -40.92
C TRP A 198 18.12 29.08 -41.22
N SER A 199 19.11 29.41 -40.40
CA SER A 199 19.94 30.61 -40.55
C SER A 199 21.02 30.48 -41.64
N GLY A 200 21.17 29.30 -42.25
CA GLY A 200 22.23 29.02 -43.21
C GLY A 200 23.63 28.95 -42.59
N ALA A 201 23.72 28.90 -41.26
CA ALA A 201 24.97 28.74 -40.51
C ALA A 201 25.47 27.29 -40.49
N ALA A 202 24.65 26.33 -40.92
CA ALA A 202 24.91 24.89 -40.92
C ALA A 202 26.07 24.41 -41.84
N THR A 203 26.93 25.30 -42.31
CA THR A 203 27.94 24.95 -43.32
C THR A 203 29.24 24.38 -42.74
N GLU A 204 29.60 24.61 -41.47
CA GLU A 204 30.98 24.33 -41.02
C GLU A 204 31.10 23.95 -39.51
N SER A 205 30.12 23.26 -38.92
CA SER A 205 30.22 22.88 -37.48
C SER A 205 29.58 21.53 -37.16
N PHE A 206 29.94 20.50 -37.92
CA PHE A 206 29.78 19.13 -37.44
C PHE A 206 31.12 18.72 -36.84
N GLY A 207 31.24 18.81 -35.51
CA GLY A 207 32.44 18.35 -34.83
C GLY A 207 32.65 16.87 -35.14
N GLU A 208 33.75 16.56 -35.82
CA GLU A 208 34.18 15.19 -36.10
C GLU A 208 34.38 14.45 -34.76
N LEU A 209 33.34 13.79 -34.26
CA LEU A 209 33.55 12.72 -33.30
C LEU A 209 33.96 11.49 -34.09
N SER A 210 35.24 11.44 -34.46
CA SER A 210 35.86 10.29 -35.10
C SER A 210 35.85 9.12 -34.11
N LEU A 211 34.81 8.28 -34.17
CA LEU A 211 34.83 7.00 -33.48
C LEU A 211 35.85 6.11 -34.22
N PRO A 212 36.92 5.63 -33.56
CA PRO A 212 38.05 4.96 -34.22
C PRO A 212 37.70 3.65 -34.96
N PHE A 213 36.44 3.21 -34.89
CA PHE A 213 35.90 1.99 -35.50
C PHE A 213 34.91 2.25 -36.65
N LEU A 214 34.55 3.51 -36.93
CA LEU A 214 33.77 3.89 -38.12
C LEU A 214 34.66 4.81 -38.97
N PRO A 215 35.08 4.42 -40.19
CA PRO A 215 35.92 5.25 -41.06
C PRO A 215 35.19 6.55 -41.44
N ASP A 216 35.89 7.50 -42.09
CA ASP A 216 35.32 8.69 -42.76
C ASP A 216 34.23 8.27 -43.77
N LEU A 217 33.04 8.02 -43.27
CA LEU A 217 31.87 7.64 -44.03
C LEU A 217 31.24 8.91 -44.57
N SER A 218 30.89 8.94 -45.86
CA SER A 218 30.16 10.07 -46.41
C SER A 218 28.83 10.28 -45.66
N ARG A 219 28.34 11.52 -45.63
CA ARG A 219 27.09 11.90 -44.94
C ARG A 219 25.89 11.03 -45.33
N GLU A 220 25.85 10.55 -46.58
CA GLU A 220 24.83 9.62 -47.07
C GLU A 220 24.90 8.25 -46.36
N HIS A 221 26.10 7.70 -46.17
CA HIS A 221 26.29 6.44 -45.44
C HIS A 221 25.98 6.59 -43.95
N GLN A 222 26.29 7.74 -43.34
CA GLN A 222 25.96 8.03 -41.94
C GLN A 222 24.44 8.05 -41.72
N LEU A 223 23.69 8.74 -42.59
CA LEU A 223 22.22 8.78 -42.55
C LEU A 223 21.60 7.42 -42.86
N ALA A 224 22.15 6.66 -43.81
CA ALA A 224 21.69 5.30 -44.11
C ALA A 224 21.89 4.35 -42.92
N LEU A 225 23.01 4.49 -42.20
CA LEU A 225 23.28 3.72 -40.98
C LEU A 225 22.30 4.10 -39.86
N ALA A 226 21.99 5.40 -39.71
CA ALA A 226 21.00 5.88 -38.76
C ALA A 226 19.59 5.35 -39.06
N ALA A 227 19.16 5.43 -40.33
CA ALA A 227 17.89 4.88 -40.79
C ALA A 227 17.83 3.36 -40.60
N GLY A 228 18.92 2.66 -40.91
CA GLY A 228 19.05 1.22 -40.69
C GLY A 228 18.93 0.83 -39.22
N ALA A 229 19.54 1.59 -38.31
CA ALA A 229 19.44 1.38 -36.86
C ALA A 229 18.03 1.60 -36.33
N ALA A 230 17.39 2.70 -36.74
CA ALA A 230 16.00 3.00 -36.39
C ALA A 230 15.04 1.92 -36.93
N GLY A 231 15.21 1.53 -38.20
CA GLY A 231 14.42 0.45 -38.84
C GLY A 231 14.60 -0.90 -38.14
N LEU A 232 15.84 -1.27 -37.82
CA LEU A 232 16.14 -2.50 -37.07
C LEU A 232 15.48 -2.49 -35.69
N SER A 233 15.49 -1.34 -35.00
CA SER A 233 14.82 -1.24 -33.70
C SER A 233 13.30 -1.34 -33.80
N ILE A 234 12.67 -0.74 -34.80
CA ILE A 234 11.24 -0.88 -35.04
C ILE A 234 10.90 -2.36 -35.28
N ALA A 235 11.67 -3.03 -36.13
CA ALA A 235 11.48 -4.46 -36.39
C ALA A 235 11.66 -5.32 -35.13
N ALA A 236 12.67 -5.02 -34.29
CA ALA A 236 12.91 -5.71 -33.03
C ALA A 236 11.78 -5.49 -32.01
N LYS A 237 11.29 -4.24 -31.84
CA LYS A 237 10.16 -3.92 -30.96
C LYS A 237 8.86 -4.58 -31.43
N GLU A 238 8.59 -4.59 -32.73
CA GLU A 238 7.42 -5.27 -33.30
C GLU A 238 7.53 -6.80 -33.15
N ALA A 239 8.72 -7.38 -33.31
CA ALA A 239 8.96 -8.80 -33.04
C ALA A 239 8.74 -9.14 -31.55
N LEU A 240 9.23 -8.30 -30.63
CA LEU A 240 8.97 -8.42 -29.19
C LEU A 240 7.48 -8.31 -28.88
N TYR A 241 6.75 -7.39 -29.52
CA TYR A 241 5.30 -7.29 -29.38
C TYR A 241 4.61 -8.63 -29.70
N TYR A 242 4.86 -9.21 -30.87
CA TYR A 242 4.24 -10.49 -31.25
C TYR A 242 4.64 -11.63 -30.32
N ALA A 243 5.92 -11.72 -29.93
CA ALA A 243 6.41 -12.74 -29.02
C ALA A 243 5.74 -12.64 -27.64
N THR A 244 5.70 -11.44 -27.07
CA THR A 244 5.13 -11.16 -25.74
C THR A 244 3.60 -11.32 -25.74
N VAL A 245 2.87 -10.90 -26.79
CA VAL A 245 1.43 -11.18 -26.92
C VAL A 245 1.15 -12.68 -27.02
N LYS A 246 1.94 -13.41 -27.81
CA LYS A 246 1.76 -14.87 -27.99
C LYS A 246 1.95 -15.63 -26.68
N ILE A 247 2.94 -15.22 -25.88
CA ILE A 247 3.18 -15.81 -24.55
C ILE A 247 2.10 -15.33 -23.58
N GLY A 248 1.79 -14.03 -23.56
CA GLY A 248 0.76 -13.43 -22.69
C GLY A 248 -0.62 -14.06 -22.83
N ARG A 249 -1.04 -14.37 -24.06
CA ARG A 249 -2.29 -15.12 -24.32
C ARG A 249 -2.22 -16.58 -23.85
N ARG A 250 -1.07 -17.25 -24.02
CA ARG A 250 -0.87 -18.64 -23.55
C ARG A 250 -0.90 -18.74 -22.03
N VAL A 251 -0.22 -17.83 -21.33
CA VAL A 251 -0.18 -17.79 -19.86
C VAL A 251 -1.39 -17.06 -19.25
N LYS A 252 -2.35 -16.60 -20.08
CA LYS A 252 -3.53 -15.80 -19.69
C LYS A 252 -3.20 -14.59 -18.80
N SER A 253 -2.04 -13.97 -19.02
CA SER A 253 -1.59 -12.82 -18.24
C SER A 253 -1.97 -11.52 -18.93
N LYS A 254 -2.95 -10.79 -18.35
CA LYS A 254 -3.31 -9.44 -18.79
C LYS A 254 -2.13 -8.47 -18.65
N VAL A 255 -1.30 -8.65 -17.62
CA VAL A 255 -0.10 -7.83 -17.37
C VAL A 255 0.92 -8.00 -18.50
N LEU A 256 1.17 -9.24 -18.94
CA LEU A 256 2.14 -9.48 -20.01
C LEU A 256 1.63 -8.95 -21.37
N ILE A 257 0.32 -9.01 -21.61
CA ILE A 257 -0.30 -8.42 -22.80
C ILE A 257 -0.21 -6.88 -22.76
N ALA A 258 -0.41 -6.26 -21.59
CA ALA A 258 -0.23 -4.82 -21.42
C ALA A 258 1.23 -4.39 -21.68
N ASN A 259 2.20 -5.15 -21.16
CA ASN A 259 3.62 -4.91 -21.42
C ASN A 259 3.96 -5.03 -22.92
N ALA A 260 3.33 -5.94 -23.65
CA ALA A 260 3.52 -6.01 -25.10
C ALA A 260 3.04 -4.73 -25.80
N TRP A 261 1.88 -4.19 -25.42
CA TRP A 261 1.38 -2.93 -25.97
C TRP A 261 2.30 -1.74 -25.68
N HIS A 262 3.04 -1.78 -24.59
CA HIS A 262 4.09 -0.80 -24.29
C HIS A 262 5.19 -0.82 -25.37
N HIS A 263 5.76 -1.99 -25.68
CA HIS A 263 6.75 -2.13 -26.77
C HIS A 263 6.24 -1.58 -28.11
N ARG A 264 4.95 -1.73 -28.39
CA ARG A 264 4.34 -1.20 -29.61
C ARG A 264 4.23 0.33 -29.60
N THR A 265 3.92 0.91 -28.44
CA THR A 265 3.93 2.38 -28.27
C THR A 265 5.35 2.93 -28.43
N ASP A 266 6.36 2.22 -27.94
CA ASP A 266 7.76 2.58 -28.14
C ASP A 266 8.22 2.39 -29.59
N ALA A 267 7.61 1.48 -30.34
CA ALA A 267 7.89 1.35 -31.78
C ALA A 267 7.35 2.56 -32.54
N ILE A 268 6.20 3.11 -32.13
CA ILE A 268 5.61 4.31 -32.74
C ILE A 268 6.52 5.52 -32.58
N SER A 269 7.14 5.74 -31.41
CA SER A 269 8.12 6.83 -31.24
C SER A 269 9.35 6.64 -32.13
N SER A 270 9.86 5.41 -32.25
CA SER A 270 10.96 5.08 -33.16
C SER A 270 10.58 5.27 -34.65
N VAL A 271 9.31 5.06 -35.03
CA VAL A 271 8.80 5.35 -36.39
C VAL A 271 8.83 6.85 -36.69
N VAL A 272 8.48 7.70 -35.72
CA VAL A 272 8.59 9.17 -35.88
C VAL A 272 10.04 9.57 -36.14
N ALA A 273 10.99 8.99 -35.39
CA ALA A 273 12.41 9.23 -35.61
C ALA A 273 12.89 8.76 -37.00
N LEU A 274 12.53 7.54 -37.41
CA LEU A 274 12.85 7.02 -38.74
C LEU A 274 12.30 7.92 -39.85
N GLY A 275 11.06 8.41 -39.70
CA GLY A 275 10.46 9.35 -40.65
C GLY A 275 11.27 10.64 -40.81
N GLY A 276 11.80 11.19 -39.72
CA GLY A 276 12.69 12.36 -39.75
C GLY A 276 14.00 12.11 -40.49
N ILE A 277 14.62 10.96 -40.23
CA ILE A 277 15.88 10.56 -40.87
C ILE A 277 15.66 10.34 -42.39
N LEU A 278 14.64 9.58 -42.77
CA LEU A 278 14.31 9.34 -44.18
C LEU A 278 13.92 10.63 -44.90
N GLY A 279 13.22 11.55 -44.22
CA GLY A 279 12.91 12.87 -44.74
C GLY A 279 14.16 13.69 -45.05
N THR A 280 15.17 13.61 -44.18
CA THR A 280 16.48 14.23 -44.41
C THR A 280 17.21 13.61 -45.60
N MET A 281 17.15 12.27 -45.74
CA MET A 281 17.70 11.57 -46.92
C MET A 281 16.99 11.98 -48.23
N ALA A 282 15.70 12.32 -48.18
CA ALA A 282 14.94 12.81 -49.33
C ALA A 282 15.21 14.29 -49.68
N GLY A 283 16.17 14.94 -49.00
CA GLY A 283 16.59 16.32 -49.26
C GLY A 283 15.94 17.38 -48.38
N MET A 284 15.21 17.00 -47.31
CA MET A 284 14.62 17.93 -46.34
C MET A 284 15.35 17.89 -45.00
N PRO A 285 16.47 18.62 -44.83
CA PRO A 285 17.34 18.53 -43.64
C PRO A 285 16.68 18.99 -42.33
N LEU A 286 15.56 19.71 -42.41
CA LEU A 286 14.79 20.16 -41.24
C LEU A 286 14.02 19.02 -40.56
N LEU A 287 13.77 17.91 -41.26
CA LEU A 287 12.90 16.84 -40.75
C LEU A 287 13.52 16.02 -39.63
N ASP A 288 14.84 15.81 -39.62
CA ASP A 288 15.51 15.08 -38.54
C ASP A 288 15.51 15.87 -37.20
N PRO A 289 15.90 17.16 -37.15
CA PRO A 289 15.74 17.98 -35.95
C PRO A 289 14.29 18.13 -35.51
N ALA A 290 13.34 18.30 -36.44
CA ALA A 290 11.92 18.38 -36.11
C ALA A 290 11.40 17.07 -35.48
N ALA A 291 11.81 15.90 -36.01
CA ALA A 291 11.48 14.61 -35.42
C ALA A 291 12.14 14.44 -34.04
N GLY A 292 13.38 14.89 -33.86
CA GLY A 292 14.06 14.92 -32.56
C GLY A 292 13.30 15.74 -31.50
N ILE A 293 12.82 16.93 -31.88
CA ILE A 293 11.98 17.78 -31.00
C ILE A 293 10.65 17.07 -30.68
N ALA A 294 10.02 16.43 -31.67
CA ALA A 294 8.76 15.71 -31.45
C ALA A 294 8.94 14.53 -30.47
N VAL A 295 10.01 13.74 -30.63
CA VAL A 295 10.34 12.63 -29.71
C VAL A 295 10.71 13.17 -28.33
N SER A 296 11.48 14.25 -28.24
CA SER A 296 11.78 14.94 -26.97
C SER A 296 10.49 15.33 -26.21
N ALA A 297 9.51 15.91 -26.91
CA ALA A 297 8.22 16.28 -26.31
C ALA A 297 7.46 15.05 -25.78
N MET A 298 7.53 13.92 -26.48
CA MET A 298 6.96 12.65 -26.00
C MET A 298 7.66 12.17 -24.72
N ILE A 299 9.00 12.22 -24.67
CA ILE A 299 9.79 11.83 -23.49
C ILE A 299 9.42 12.72 -22.29
N ILE A 300 9.34 14.04 -22.48
CA ILE A 300 8.95 14.98 -21.42
C ILE A 300 7.56 14.67 -20.89
N LYS A 301 6.59 14.40 -21.79
CA LYS A 301 5.22 14.04 -21.41
C LYS A 301 5.22 12.78 -20.54
N THR A 302 5.90 11.72 -20.97
CA THR A 302 6.00 10.46 -20.22
C THR A 302 6.68 10.66 -18.86
N GLY A 303 7.80 11.39 -18.83
CA GLY A 303 8.49 11.71 -17.57
C GLY A 303 7.62 12.50 -16.60
N ALA A 304 6.87 13.49 -17.10
CA ALA A 304 5.96 14.29 -16.29
C ALA A 304 4.77 13.48 -15.75
N GLU A 305 4.19 12.56 -16.54
CA GLU A 305 3.14 11.65 -16.11
C GLU A 305 3.63 10.73 -14.97
N ILE A 306 4.81 10.11 -15.14
CA ILE A 306 5.45 9.28 -14.11
C ILE A 306 5.71 10.08 -12.84
N SER A 307 6.28 11.28 -12.96
CA SER A 307 6.52 12.15 -11.80
C SER A 307 5.22 12.53 -11.09
N LEU A 308 4.16 12.87 -11.83
CA LEU A 308 2.89 13.28 -11.24
C LEU A 308 2.21 12.12 -10.51
N ASP A 309 2.23 10.91 -11.07
CA ASP A 309 1.69 9.73 -10.41
C ASP A 309 2.48 9.35 -9.16
N SER A 310 3.80 9.50 -9.20
CA SER A 310 4.67 9.32 -8.04
C SER A 310 4.39 10.34 -6.93
N VAL A 311 4.22 11.62 -7.29
CA VAL A 311 3.84 12.67 -6.33
C VAL A 311 2.48 12.38 -5.72
N ARG A 312 1.50 11.96 -6.54
CA ARG A 312 0.15 11.58 -6.06
C ARG A 312 0.24 10.47 -5.02
N GLU A 313 1.03 9.43 -5.27
CA GLU A 313 1.26 8.35 -4.31
C GLU A 313 1.92 8.87 -3.02
N LEU A 314 2.96 9.70 -3.13
CA LEU A 314 3.64 10.30 -1.97
C LEU A 314 2.72 11.20 -1.13
N THR A 315 1.75 11.86 -1.76
CA THR A 315 0.71 12.68 -1.11
C THR A 315 -0.48 11.88 -0.59
N ASP A 316 -0.38 10.55 -0.55
CA ASP A 316 -1.43 9.64 -0.09
C ASP A 316 -2.77 9.79 -0.85
N LYS A 317 -2.69 9.99 -2.18
CA LYS A 317 -3.89 9.98 -3.06
C LYS A 317 -4.66 8.67 -2.84
N SER A 318 -5.98 8.78 -2.75
CA SER A 318 -6.82 7.61 -2.53
C SER A 318 -6.79 6.64 -3.72
N VAL A 319 -7.08 5.38 -3.42
CA VAL A 319 -7.22 4.31 -4.41
C VAL A 319 -8.41 4.56 -5.35
N GLU A 320 -8.49 3.75 -6.39
CA GLU A 320 -9.56 3.77 -7.38
C GLU A 320 -10.94 3.53 -6.73
N ALA A 321 -11.98 4.16 -7.30
CA ALA A 321 -13.34 4.07 -6.78
C ALA A 321 -13.85 2.62 -6.70
N GLU A 322 -13.48 1.78 -7.68
CA GLU A 322 -13.81 0.35 -7.71
C GLU A 322 -13.28 -0.39 -6.48
N VAL A 323 -12.08 -0.04 -6.00
CA VAL A 323 -11.48 -0.64 -4.80
C VAL A 323 -12.23 -0.16 -3.56
N LEU A 324 -12.59 1.12 -3.50
CA LEU A 324 -13.39 1.66 -2.39
C LEU A 324 -14.79 1.01 -2.31
N GLU A 325 -15.43 0.78 -3.46
CA GLU A 325 -16.72 0.09 -3.56
C GLU A 325 -16.61 -1.37 -3.11
N LEU A 326 -15.55 -2.08 -3.54
CA LEU A 326 -15.26 -3.43 -3.05
C LEU A 326 -15.10 -3.45 -1.53
N LEU A 327 -14.26 -2.56 -0.98
CA LEU A 327 -14.04 -2.47 0.47
C LEU A 327 -15.34 -2.18 1.23
N SER A 328 -16.19 -1.31 0.67
CA SER A 328 -17.51 -1.02 1.24
C SER A 328 -18.42 -2.24 1.24
N ALA A 329 -18.53 -2.94 0.11
CA ALA A 329 -19.37 -4.12 -0.03
C ALA A 329 -18.95 -5.26 0.92
N VAL A 330 -17.64 -5.54 0.98
CA VAL A 330 -17.08 -6.58 1.87
C VAL A 330 -17.33 -6.24 3.33
N SER A 331 -17.15 -4.97 3.72
CA SER A 331 -17.37 -4.52 5.09
C SER A 331 -18.84 -4.58 5.50
N HIS A 332 -19.76 -4.30 4.57
CA HIS A 332 -21.21 -4.35 4.81
C HIS A 332 -21.76 -5.77 4.94
N ASN A 333 -21.05 -6.78 4.41
CA ASN A 333 -21.51 -8.17 4.43
C ASN A 333 -21.18 -8.90 5.74
N VAL A 334 -20.58 -8.21 6.72
CA VAL A 334 -20.27 -8.79 8.03
C VAL A 334 -21.44 -8.60 8.97
N ASP A 335 -21.89 -9.68 9.61
CA ASP A 335 -22.97 -9.64 10.59
C ASP A 335 -22.69 -8.61 11.70
N ASP A 336 -23.76 -8.01 12.21
CA ASP A 336 -23.77 -6.98 13.27
C ASP A 336 -23.18 -5.61 12.88
N VAL A 337 -22.68 -5.46 11.65
CA VAL A 337 -22.33 -4.16 11.08
C VAL A 337 -23.61 -3.45 10.64
N ARG A 338 -23.93 -2.31 11.28
CA ARG A 338 -25.09 -1.49 10.89
C ARG A 338 -24.77 -0.60 9.70
N ARG A 339 -23.60 0.02 9.72
CA ARG A 339 -23.15 0.95 8.68
C ARG A 339 -21.63 1.03 8.62
N VAL A 340 -21.11 1.30 7.44
CA VAL A 340 -19.68 1.58 7.23
C VAL A 340 -19.57 3.02 6.75
N SER A 341 -18.57 3.75 7.25
CA SER A 341 -18.35 5.15 6.88
C SER A 341 -16.88 5.51 6.90
N ASN A 342 -16.54 6.65 6.29
CA ASN A 342 -15.17 7.19 6.25
C ASN A 342 -14.13 6.15 5.80
N ILE A 343 -14.45 5.38 4.77
CA ILE A 343 -13.49 4.46 4.14
C ILE A 343 -12.42 5.31 3.47
N ARG A 344 -11.18 5.14 3.91
CA ARG A 344 -10.00 5.77 3.35
C ARG A 344 -9.03 4.66 3.02
N ALA A 345 -8.50 4.69 1.81
CA ALA A 345 -7.46 3.75 1.41
C ALA A 345 -6.38 4.51 0.65
N ARG A 346 -5.12 4.18 0.96
CA ARG A 346 -3.92 4.76 0.36
C ARG A 346 -2.96 3.67 -0.08
N ARG A 347 -2.27 3.89 -1.20
CA ARG A 347 -1.21 2.99 -1.67
C ARG A 347 0.08 3.21 -0.89
N MET A 348 0.83 2.13 -0.68
CA MET A 348 2.14 2.09 -0.04
C MET A 348 3.02 1.11 -0.83
N GLY A 349 3.55 1.56 -1.97
CA GLY A 349 4.25 0.69 -2.92
C GLY A 349 3.31 -0.43 -3.41
N PRO A 350 3.63 -1.72 -3.20
CA PRO A 350 2.83 -2.83 -3.70
C PRO A 350 1.58 -3.13 -2.86
N TYR A 351 1.37 -2.42 -1.74
CA TYR A 351 0.28 -2.70 -0.80
C TYR A 351 -0.67 -1.52 -0.64
N THR A 352 -1.88 -1.81 -0.18
CA THR A 352 -2.88 -0.81 0.20
C THR A 352 -3.10 -0.84 1.71
N LEU A 353 -3.06 0.33 2.34
CA LEU A 353 -3.48 0.53 3.73
C LEU A 353 -4.92 1.06 3.72
N VAL A 354 -5.77 0.47 4.55
CA VAL A 354 -7.19 0.83 4.65
C VAL A 354 -7.53 1.29 6.07
N ASP A 355 -8.15 2.44 6.19
CA ASP A 355 -8.74 2.96 7.42
C ASP A 355 -10.26 3.07 7.20
N LEU A 356 -11.06 2.48 8.08
CA LEU A 356 -12.53 2.54 7.95
C LEU A 356 -13.21 2.60 9.32
N ARG A 357 -14.43 3.12 9.34
CA ARG A 357 -15.27 3.14 10.53
C ARG A 357 -16.47 2.23 10.38
N VAL A 358 -16.63 1.34 11.35
CA VAL A 358 -17.76 0.42 11.46
C VAL A 358 -18.68 0.92 12.56
N HIS A 359 -19.95 1.11 12.22
CA HIS A 359 -20.98 1.47 13.17
C HIS A 359 -21.66 0.20 13.69
N VAL A 360 -21.65 0.02 15.00
CA VAL A 360 -22.32 -1.07 15.72
C VAL A 360 -23.42 -0.50 16.62
N HIS A 361 -24.30 -1.35 17.13
CA HIS A 361 -25.39 -0.92 18.00
C HIS A 361 -24.85 -0.34 19.34
N ALA A 362 -25.46 0.72 19.86
CA ALA A 362 -24.98 1.42 21.06
C ALA A 362 -24.93 0.56 22.34
N ARG A 363 -25.78 -0.47 22.43
CA ARG A 363 -25.77 -1.44 23.55
C ARG A 363 -24.81 -2.61 23.35
N THR A 364 -24.06 -2.68 22.23
CA THR A 364 -23.05 -3.72 22.02
C THR A 364 -21.89 -3.53 22.99
N SER A 365 -21.49 -4.59 23.69
CA SER A 365 -20.33 -4.54 24.59
C SER A 365 -19.04 -4.25 23.82
N ILE A 366 -18.06 -3.64 24.49
CA ILE A 366 -16.77 -3.30 23.86
C ILE A 366 -16.01 -4.53 23.35
N SER A 367 -16.14 -5.67 24.05
CA SER A 367 -15.51 -6.92 23.63
C SER A 367 -16.14 -7.48 22.35
N MET A 368 -17.47 -7.42 22.23
CA MET A 368 -18.19 -7.84 21.02
C MET A 368 -17.91 -6.88 19.85
N ALA A 369 -17.88 -5.58 20.10
CA ALA A 369 -17.45 -4.56 19.14
C ALA A 369 -16.05 -4.85 18.57
N GLN A 370 -15.09 -5.19 19.44
CA GLN A 370 -13.74 -5.56 19.01
C GLN A 370 -13.74 -6.85 18.17
N GLN A 371 -14.59 -7.83 18.50
CA GLN A 371 -14.76 -9.04 17.70
C GLN A 371 -15.36 -8.74 16.31
N ILE A 372 -16.35 -7.85 16.21
CA ILE A 372 -16.91 -7.37 14.93
C ILE A 372 -15.81 -6.71 14.10
N ALA A 373 -15.04 -5.79 14.69
CA ALA A 373 -13.91 -5.14 14.01
C ALA A 373 -12.87 -6.14 13.50
N ALA A 374 -12.55 -7.17 14.29
CA ALA A 374 -11.63 -8.23 13.89
C ALA A 374 -12.18 -9.09 12.72
N ARG A 375 -13.50 -9.37 12.71
CA ARG A 375 -14.18 -10.05 11.60
C ARG A 375 -14.11 -9.22 10.32
N VAL A 376 -14.45 -7.93 10.39
CA VAL A 376 -14.37 -6.99 9.25
C VAL A 376 -12.95 -6.95 8.69
N ARG A 377 -11.94 -6.75 9.56
CA ARG A 377 -10.53 -6.78 9.18
C ARG A 377 -10.15 -8.08 8.47
N SER A 378 -10.54 -9.24 9.04
CA SER A 378 -10.23 -10.54 8.45
C SER A 378 -10.94 -10.78 7.11
N HIS A 379 -12.15 -10.26 6.91
CA HIS A 379 -12.88 -10.38 5.65
C HIS A 379 -12.20 -9.56 4.56
N ILE A 380 -11.86 -8.29 4.84
CA ILE A 380 -11.16 -7.43 3.90
C ILE A 380 -9.82 -8.03 3.48
N LEU A 381 -9.01 -8.51 4.43
CA LEU A 381 -7.70 -9.11 4.13
C LEU A 381 -7.79 -10.41 3.31
N ARG A 382 -8.94 -11.10 3.31
CA ARG A 382 -9.15 -12.32 2.53
C ARG A 382 -9.64 -12.03 1.11
N GLU A 383 -10.50 -11.03 0.95
CA GLU A 383 -11.12 -10.71 -0.34
C GLU A 383 -10.30 -9.73 -1.17
N ALA A 384 -9.60 -8.79 -0.54
CA ALA A 384 -8.74 -7.83 -1.20
C ALA A 384 -7.26 -8.23 -1.03
N SER A 385 -6.72 -8.97 -2.01
CA SER A 385 -5.33 -9.49 -1.98
C SER A 385 -4.25 -8.42 -1.84
N ASP A 386 -4.55 -7.20 -2.26
CA ASP A 386 -3.59 -6.10 -2.34
C ASP A 386 -3.57 -5.26 -1.04
N VAL A 387 -4.45 -5.57 -0.08
CA VAL A 387 -4.54 -4.89 1.20
C VAL A 387 -3.61 -5.58 2.21
N SER A 388 -2.63 -4.85 2.74
CA SER A 388 -1.71 -5.37 3.76
C SER A 388 -2.16 -5.09 5.19
N GLU A 389 -2.86 -3.98 5.40
CA GLU A 389 -3.26 -3.52 6.72
C GLU A 389 -4.64 -2.85 6.66
N VAL A 390 -5.45 -3.14 7.69
CA VAL A 390 -6.77 -2.55 7.87
C VAL A 390 -6.89 -2.07 9.31
N LEU A 391 -7.10 -0.78 9.47
CA LEU A 391 -7.47 -0.16 10.74
C LEU A 391 -8.98 0.03 10.78
N VAL A 392 -9.63 -0.68 11.69
CA VAL A 392 -11.08 -0.58 11.90
C VAL A 392 -11.33 0.23 13.17
N HIS A 393 -11.94 1.39 13.02
CA HIS A 393 -12.45 2.16 14.14
C HIS A 393 -13.91 1.76 14.39
N VAL A 394 -14.27 1.47 15.62
CA VAL A 394 -15.66 1.17 15.99
C VAL A 394 -16.33 2.44 16.48
N ASP A 395 -17.38 2.84 15.77
CA ASP A 395 -18.33 3.88 16.16
C ASP A 395 -19.65 3.23 16.59
N VAL A 396 -20.46 3.99 17.31
CA VAL A 396 -21.82 3.57 17.71
C VAL A 396 -22.87 4.23 16.82
N GLU A 397 -23.88 3.45 16.44
CA GLU A 397 -25.09 3.93 15.81
C GLU A 397 -26.27 3.81 16.77
N PHE A 398 -26.97 4.92 16.93
CA PHE A 398 -28.17 5.06 17.76
C PHE A 398 -29.42 4.89 16.88
N ASP A 399 -30.43 4.20 17.40
CA ASP A 399 -31.68 3.99 16.67
C ASP A 399 -32.43 5.31 16.46
N HIS A 400 -33.32 5.33 15.47
CA HIS A 400 -34.00 6.56 15.03
C HIS A 400 -34.86 7.25 16.11
N ALA A 401 -35.22 6.52 17.18
CA ALA A 401 -35.92 7.07 18.34
C ALA A 401 -35.05 8.04 19.17
N ASP A 402 -33.72 7.86 19.11
CA ASP A 402 -32.74 8.54 19.98
C ASP A 402 -32.04 9.73 19.30
N ARG A 403 -32.43 10.09 18.06
CA ARG A 403 -31.73 11.15 17.32
C ARG A 403 -32.12 12.56 17.79
N VAL A 404 -31.24 13.22 18.54
CA VAL A 404 -31.18 14.68 18.64
C VAL A 404 -30.60 15.24 17.35
N ARG A 405 -31.35 16.13 16.70
CA ARG A 405 -30.96 16.81 15.47
C ARG A 405 -30.36 18.18 15.79
N GLU A 406 -29.22 18.26 16.48
CA GLU A 406 -28.44 19.51 16.53
C GLU A 406 -26.99 19.26 17.00
N SER A 407 -26.03 19.77 16.23
CA SER A 407 -24.61 20.08 16.57
C SER A 407 -24.02 19.50 17.87
N THR A 408 -23.78 18.19 17.88
CA THR A 408 -23.26 17.38 19.01
C THR A 408 -21.83 17.71 19.46
N LYS A 409 -21.09 18.60 18.79
CA LYS A 409 -19.66 18.82 19.09
C LYS A 409 -19.37 19.77 20.26
N GLN A 410 -20.33 20.60 20.67
CA GLN A 410 -20.12 21.63 21.70
C GLN A 410 -20.79 21.34 23.06
N LEU A 411 -21.72 20.38 23.13
CA LEU A 411 -22.44 20.03 24.37
C LEU A 411 -21.83 18.82 25.11
N VAL A 412 -21.03 17.99 24.43
CA VAL A 412 -20.69 16.64 24.91
C VAL A 412 -19.51 16.58 25.88
N GLU A 413 -18.60 17.56 25.88
CA GLU A 413 -17.40 17.48 26.73
C GLU A 413 -17.61 17.90 28.20
N GLN A 414 -18.69 18.63 28.53
CA GLN A 414 -18.84 19.23 29.86
C GLN A 414 -19.62 18.40 30.89
N GLU A 415 -20.31 17.31 30.50
CA GLU A 415 -21.23 16.60 31.42
C GLU A 415 -21.08 15.05 31.46
N MET A 416 -20.03 14.46 30.88
CA MET A 416 -19.80 13.02 31.00
C MET A 416 -19.23 12.65 32.38
N ARG A 417 -20.06 12.03 33.22
CA ARG A 417 -19.63 11.53 34.54
C ARG A 417 -18.78 10.25 34.41
N PRO A 418 -17.70 10.10 35.19
CA PRO A 418 -16.95 8.86 35.25
C PRO A 418 -17.83 7.69 35.69
N TYR A 419 -17.66 6.52 35.07
CA TYR A 419 -18.39 5.29 35.42
C TYR A 419 -18.36 4.99 36.93
N ARG A 420 -17.24 5.27 37.61
CA ARG A 420 -17.12 5.08 39.06
C ARG A 420 -18.13 5.89 39.87
N GLU A 421 -18.38 7.13 39.47
CA GLU A 421 -19.35 8.01 40.16
C GLU A 421 -20.77 7.55 39.88
N ILE A 422 -21.07 7.21 38.62
CA ILE A 422 -22.37 6.66 38.23
C ILE A 422 -22.68 5.39 39.03
N ARG A 423 -21.71 4.48 39.11
CA ARG A 423 -21.86 3.24 39.88
C ARG A 423 -22.13 3.51 41.35
N ASN A 424 -21.46 4.49 41.97
CA ASN A 424 -21.67 4.83 43.37
C ASN A 424 -23.08 5.42 43.59
N ASP A 425 -23.49 6.37 42.74
CA ASP A 425 -24.82 6.98 42.83
C ASP A 425 -25.94 5.93 42.67
N VAL A 426 -25.76 4.99 41.74
CA VAL A 426 -26.69 3.86 41.52
C VAL A 426 -26.71 2.93 42.72
N SER A 427 -25.55 2.55 43.26
CA SER A 427 -25.46 1.72 44.46
C SER A 427 -26.12 2.38 45.68
N ASP A 428 -25.91 3.68 45.87
CA ASP A 428 -26.50 4.45 46.97
C ASP A 428 -28.04 4.53 46.82
N ALA A 429 -28.54 4.71 45.59
CA ALA A 429 -29.97 4.68 45.32
C ALA A 429 -30.60 3.31 45.62
N LEU A 430 -29.91 2.22 45.27
CA LEU A 430 -30.39 0.85 45.51
C LEU A 430 -30.32 0.44 46.98
N ALA A 431 -29.34 0.94 47.74
CA ALA A 431 -29.20 0.68 49.18
C ALA A 431 -30.39 1.19 50.01
N THR A 432 -31.22 2.08 49.46
CA THR A 432 -32.46 2.54 50.11
C THR A 432 -33.57 1.48 50.14
N ILE A 433 -33.43 0.38 49.39
CA ILE A 433 -34.43 -0.67 49.25
C ILE A 433 -33.95 -1.93 50.00
N PRO A 434 -34.54 -2.25 51.17
CA PRO A 434 -34.02 -3.30 52.05
C PRO A 434 -34.16 -4.72 51.48
N GLU A 435 -35.08 -4.94 50.54
CA GLU A 435 -35.26 -6.26 49.91
C GLU A 435 -34.18 -6.61 48.89
N ILE A 436 -33.30 -5.66 48.56
CA ILE A 436 -32.16 -5.86 47.66
C ILE A 436 -30.95 -6.29 48.52
N LEU A 437 -30.55 -7.55 48.37
CA LEU A 437 -29.43 -8.13 49.10
C LEU A 437 -28.08 -7.68 48.54
N GLY A 438 -28.04 -7.31 47.26
CA GLY A 438 -26.83 -6.84 46.59
C GLY A 438 -27.05 -6.56 45.10
N THR A 439 -25.95 -6.22 44.42
CA THR A 439 -25.91 -6.06 42.96
C THR A 439 -24.76 -6.88 42.40
N THR A 440 -24.99 -7.59 41.30
CA THR A 440 -23.94 -8.38 40.61
C THR A 440 -23.18 -7.53 39.61
N HIS A 441 -23.90 -6.76 38.79
CA HIS A 441 -23.29 -5.86 37.82
C HIS A 441 -24.15 -4.62 37.57
N ILE A 442 -23.47 -3.50 37.33
CA ILE A 442 -24.04 -2.22 36.93
C ILE A 442 -23.35 -1.85 35.62
N ASN A 443 -24.03 -1.99 34.50
CA ASN A 443 -23.52 -1.56 33.20
C ASN A 443 -24.14 -0.21 32.84
N THR A 444 -23.34 0.66 32.23
CA THR A 444 -23.80 1.98 31.81
C THR A 444 -23.60 2.12 30.31
N HIS A 445 -24.65 2.53 29.63
CA HIS A 445 -24.63 2.83 28.21
C HIS A 445 -24.88 4.32 28.03
N TRP A 446 -24.01 4.98 27.27
CA TRP A 446 -24.23 6.38 26.94
C TRP A 446 -25.06 6.46 25.65
N VAL A 447 -26.28 6.97 25.78
CA VAL A 447 -27.22 7.13 24.67
C VAL A 447 -27.72 8.57 24.69
N PRO A 448 -27.45 9.37 23.65
CA PRO A 448 -27.83 10.77 23.61
C PRO A 448 -29.36 10.90 23.50
N TYR A 449 -30.06 11.09 24.62
CA TYR A 449 -31.50 11.32 24.63
C TYR A 449 -31.87 12.76 24.22
N ARG A 450 -33.16 12.99 23.90
CA ARG A 450 -33.71 14.27 23.41
C ARG A 450 -33.32 15.53 24.20
N ASN A 451 -32.98 15.39 25.47
CA ASN A 451 -32.64 16.51 26.37
C ASN A 451 -31.12 16.75 26.51
N GLY A 452 -30.28 16.09 25.69
CA GLY A 452 -28.83 16.29 25.66
C GLY A 452 -28.04 15.44 26.66
N ASN A 453 -28.68 14.94 27.72
CA ASN A 453 -28.06 14.15 28.79
C ASN A 453 -28.81 12.83 28.97
N GLY A 454 -28.13 11.71 28.78
CA GLY A 454 -28.73 10.40 29.04
C GLY A 454 -27.70 9.32 29.25
N THR A 455 -27.64 8.83 30.48
CA THR A 455 -27.03 7.52 30.79
C THR A 455 -28.16 6.51 30.93
N VAL A 456 -28.09 5.41 30.18
CA VAL A 456 -28.91 4.23 30.40
C VAL A 456 -28.15 3.30 31.33
N VAL A 457 -28.81 2.77 32.36
CA VAL A 457 -28.19 1.90 33.35
C VAL A 457 -28.86 0.54 33.34
N ASP A 458 -28.08 -0.51 33.09
CA ASP A 458 -28.53 -1.89 33.19
C ASP A 458 -27.98 -2.46 34.51
N VAL A 459 -28.86 -2.82 35.45
CA VAL A 459 -28.45 -3.33 36.76
C VAL A 459 -29.07 -4.69 37.04
N ALA A 460 -28.24 -5.64 37.48
CA ALA A 460 -28.72 -6.87 38.09
C ALA A 460 -28.74 -6.73 39.62
N ILE A 461 -29.92 -6.91 40.21
CA ILE A 461 -30.15 -6.87 41.65
C ILE A 461 -30.39 -8.28 42.17
N ILE A 462 -29.81 -8.59 43.33
CA ILE A 462 -29.99 -9.87 44.02
C ILE A 462 -31.13 -9.71 45.01
N VAL A 463 -32.15 -10.56 44.90
CA VAL A 463 -33.27 -10.62 45.84
C VAL A 463 -33.36 -12.03 46.44
N SER A 464 -34.02 -12.14 47.59
CA SER A 464 -34.20 -13.43 48.25
C SER A 464 -35.09 -14.38 47.43
N SER A 465 -34.76 -15.68 47.46
CA SER A 465 -35.47 -16.73 46.71
C SER A 465 -36.87 -17.06 47.26
N ASP A 466 -37.17 -16.63 48.48
CA ASP A 466 -38.48 -16.76 49.13
C ASP A 466 -39.52 -15.72 48.68
N LEU A 467 -39.09 -14.66 47.96
CA LEU A 467 -39.98 -13.63 47.43
C LEU A 467 -40.90 -14.18 46.34
N LYS A 468 -42.19 -13.85 46.46
CA LYS A 468 -43.13 -14.15 45.37
C LYS A 468 -42.76 -13.32 44.14
N VAL A 469 -42.99 -13.87 42.94
CA VAL A 469 -42.71 -13.18 41.66
C VAL A 469 -43.32 -11.77 41.60
N GLY A 470 -44.53 -11.59 42.11
CA GLY A 470 -45.19 -10.27 42.16
C GLY A 470 -44.48 -9.28 43.10
N GLU A 471 -43.95 -9.76 44.22
CA GLU A 471 -43.19 -8.96 45.19
C GLU A 471 -41.81 -8.60 44.63
N ALA A 472 -41.11 -9.57 44.02
CA ALA A 472 -39.85 -9.33 43.32
C ALA A 472 -39.99 -8.31 42.17
N HIS A 473 -41.08 -8.38 41.40
CA HIS A 473 -41.37 -7.38 40.36
C HIS A 473 -41.67 -6.00 40.97
N ALA A 474 -42.34 -5.93 42.12
CA ALA A 474 -42.56 -4.68 42.83
C ALA A 474 -41.24 -4.07 43.35
N VAL A 475 -40.30 -4.90 43.83
CA VAL A 475 -38.93 -4.50 44.20
C VAL A 475 -38.21 -3.92 42.98
N ALA A 476 -38.20 -4.63 41.85
CA ALA A 476 -37.58 -4.15 40.60
C ALA A 476 -38.16 -2.81 40.12
N LYS A 477 -39.48 -2.61 40.22
CA LYS A 477 -40.14 -1.35 39.86
C LYS A 477 -39.73 -0.20 40.78
N ARG A 478 -39.55 -0.45 42.08
CA ARG A 478 -39.01 0.55 43.02
C ARG A 478 -37.56 0.87 42.72
N ALA A 479 -36.74 -0.14 42.44
CA ALA A 479 -35.33 0.01 42.07
C ALA A 479 -35.17 0.87 40.81
N ARG A 480 -35.94 0.56 39.76
CA ARG A 480 -35.99 1.36 38.53
C ARG A 480 -36.31 2.83 38.81
N LYS A 481 -37.36 3.10 39.59
CA LYS A 481 -37.77 4.47 39.93
C LYS A 481 -36.72 5.21 40.76
N ALA A 482 -36.01 4.51 41.65
CA ALA A 482 -34.93 5.08 42.45
C ALA A 482 -33.75 5.49 41.55
N ILE A 483 -33.34 4.63 40.61
CA ILE A 483 -32.25 4.92 39.67
C ILE A 483 -32.64 6.03 38.68
N GLU A 484 -33.84 5.98 38.09
CA GLU A 484 -34.34 7.01 37.17
C GLU A 484 -34.60 8.37 37.86
N SER A 485 -34.54 8.43 39.20
CA SER A 485 -34.60 9.71 39.94
C SER A 485 -33.26 10.47 39.95
N ILE A 486 -32.17 9.80 39.57
CA ILE A 486 -30.85 10.42 39.42
C ILE A 486 -30.89 11.33 38.20
N SER A 487 -30.51 12.60 38.37
CA SER A 487 -30.79 13.68 37.40
C SER A 487 -30.27 13.45 35.98
N TYR A 488 -29.22 12.65 35.82
CA TYR A 488 -28.56 12.38 34.53
C TYR A 488 -28.88 10.98 33.96
N VAL A 489 -29.64 10.16 34.68
CA VAL A 489 -30.06 8.83 34.21
C VAL A 489 -31.34 8.98 33.39
N ALA A 490 -31.31 8.52 32.14
CA ALA A 490 -32.46 8.61 31.25
C ALA A 490 -33.39 7.39 31.37
N GLU A 491 -32.81 6.22 31.59
CA GLU A 491 -33.53 4.94 31.62
C GLU A 491 -32.76 3.95 32.49
N ALA A 492 -33.49 3.09 33.21
CA ALA A 492 -32.89 1.98 33.96
C ALA A 492 -33.59 0.66 33.65
N ASP A 493 -32.81 -0.33 33.22
CA ASP A 493 -33.24 -1.71 33.03
C ASP A 493 -32.77 -2.56 34.22
N ILE A 494 -33.71 -3.25 34.86
CA ILE A 494 -33.47 -4.02 36.09
C ILE A 494 -33.60 -5.51 35.80
N HIS A 495 -32.52 -6.25 36.03
CA HIS A 495 -32.49 -7.70 35.99
C HIS A 495 -32.57 -8.25 37.42
N LEU A 496 -33.36 -9.30 37.62
CA LEU A 496 -33.52 -9.95 38.91
C LEU A 496 -32.68 -11.23 38.93
N GLU A 497 -31.80 -11.33 39.91
CA GLU A 497 -31.07 -12.55 40.25
C GLU A 497 -31.54 -13.03 41.64
N LEU A 498 -31.67 -14.34 41.80
CA LEU A 498 -32.10 -14.94 43.06
C LEU A 498 -30.86 -15.32 43.87
N HIS A 499 -30.91 -15.05 45.17
CA HIS A 499 -29.91 -15.57 46.09
C HIS A 499 -30.20 -17.05 46.39
N ASP A 500 -29.43 -17.94 45.79
CA ASP A 500 -29.43 -19.36 46.14
C ASP A 500 -28.58 -19.57 47.40
N SER A 501 -29.26 -19.84 48.52
CA SER A 501 -28.63 -20.17 49.81
C SER A 501 -27.93 -21.54 49.82
N ASP A 502 -28.06 -22.33 48.75
CA ASP A 502 -27.62 -23.72 48.69
C ASP A 502 -26.15 -23.92 48.27
N ASN A 503 -25.37 -22.83 48.17
CA ASN A 503 -24.01 -22.86 47.61
C ASN A 503 -22.91 -22.24 48.51
N GLU A 504 -23.13 -22.16 49.83
CA GLU A 504 -22.07 -21.91 50.83
C GLU A 504 -21.47 -23.20 51.41
#